data_AF-A0AB39HNY9-F1
#
_entry.id   AF-A0AB39HNY9-F1
#
_cell.length_a   1.000
_cell.length_b   1.000
_cell.length_c   1.000
_cell.angle_alpha   90.00
_cell.angle_beta   90.00
_cell.angle_gamma   90.00
#
_symmetry.space_group_name_H-M   'P 1'
#
loop_
_entity.id
_entity.type
_entity.pdbx_description
1 polymer ?
#
loop_
_entity_poly.entity_id
_entity_poly.type
_entity_poly.pdbx_seq_one_letter_code
_entity_poly.pdbx_strand_id
1 'polypeptide(L)'
;MNKFLKLSVSSIMVGGLLVGCGDLATIKNKEEVESDTVATDKIDEVVAEQEKDELLLWESSENFGEWITKSIEILEGDLDDPRIEQSGNDEGFTYYLKSEAISELKLEMRPWVEGKTIGEDMKNLVMLQSILGHLQFVRTSHLGYSGEAIEAVELVEQWEQTPDEMREANKYMKQLLHDLDIAVNHDGEGETYGVTHTLDGDKVLEMEKAWNGGAIPASDLEIEFFTYGDDLDSNYDSLESFVNELSKNWAHDSQFRVNQMDYTAEMQLVEQALYDIAYFENEIEELGLSEQFGDLQQTGFEMVVNDYDDRDTKIHDELAVKYEEILKVIIEESNGAFKDFESGD
;
A
#
# COMPACT_ATOMS: atom_id res chain seq x y z
N MET A 1 -10.01 28.02 -34.85
CA MET A 1 -11.11 27.84 -33.88
C MET A 1 -10.54 26.99 -32.78
N ASN A 2 -9.99 27.64 -31.74
CA ASN A 2 -9.41 26.97 -30.59
C ASN A 2 -10.29 27.29 -29.39
N LYS A 3 -10.72 26.28 -28.66
CA LYS A 3 -11.33 26.45 -27.34
C LYS A 3 -10.47 25.69 -26.34
N PHE A 4 -9.58 26.45 -25.70
CA PHE A 4 -8.98 26.07 -24.43
C PHE A 4 -10.08 26.08 -23.36
N LEU A 5 -10.30 24.94 -22.71
CA LEU A 5 -11.06 24.88 -21.46
C LEU A 5 -10.06 25.04 -20.31
N LYS A 6 -10.18 26.14 -19.56
CA LYS A 6 -9.54 26.31 -18.26
C LYS A 6 -10.48 25.71 -17.22
N LEU A 7 -10.03 24.73 -16.45
CA LEU A 7 -10.74 24.28 -15.25
C LEU A 7 -10.12 24.95 -14.03
N SER A 8 -10.98 25.61 -13.27
CA SER A 8 -10.66 26.33 -12.03
C SER A 8 -10.82 25.39 -10.85
N VAL A 9 -9.76 25.22 -10.06
CA VAL A 9 -9.79 24.59 -8.74
C VAL A 9 -10.70 25.41 -7.82
N SER A 10 -11.74 24.77 -7.28
CA SER A 10 -12.59 25.33 -6.23
C SER A 10 -12.49 24.44 -5.01
N SER A 11 -11.72 24.90 -4.04
CA SER A 11 -11.59 24.36 -2.69
C SER A 11 -12.95 24.40 -1.98
N ILE A 12 -13.45 23.25 -1.55
CA ILE A 12 -14.60 23.17 -0.65
C ILE A 12 -14.09 22.75 0.72
N MET A 13 -14.00 23.72 1.62
CA MET A 13 -14.04 23.48 3.07
C MET A 13 -15.42 22.93 3.44
N VAL A 14 -15.48 21.83 4.18
CA VAL A 14 -16.61 21.53 5.07
C VAL A 14 -16.05 21.07 6.41
N GLY A 15 -16.18 21.95 7.40
CA GLY A 15 -15.95 21.63 8.80
C GLY A 15 -17.16 20.91 9.43
N GLY A 16 -16.81 20.09 10.41
CA GLY A 16 -17.54 19.68 11.61
C GLY A 16 -19.07 19.65 11.64
N LEU A 17 -19.61 18.49 12.06
CA LEU A 17 -20.77 18.45 12.95
C LEU A 17 -20.64 17.33 13.99
N LEU A 18 -20.82 17.76 15.24
CA LEU A 18 -20.88 17.03 16.49
C LEU A 18 -22.22 16.28 16.69
N VAL A 19 -22.11 15.12 17.34
CA VAL A 19 -23.01 14.53 18.37
C VAL A 19 -24.36 13.94 17.92
N GLY A 20 -24.53 12.66 18.24
CA GLY A 20 -25.81 11.99 18.44
C GLY A 20 -25.67 10.68 19.22
N CYS A 21 -25.64 10.76 20.55
CA CYS A 21 -25.79 9.60 21.45
C CYS A 21 -27.15 8.90 21.24
N GLY A 22 -27.14 7.57 21.19
CA GLY A 22 -28.32 6.72 21.25
C GLY A 22 -28.03 5.47 22.07
N ASP A 23 -28.92 5.17 23.01
CA ASP A 23 -28.72 4.36 24.22
C ASP A 23 -28.35 2.88 24.00
N LEU A 24 -27.42 2.42 24.84
CA LEU A 24 -27.01 1.01 24.99
C LEU A 24 -27.91 0.32 26.03
N ALA A 25 -28.85 -0.51 25.56
CA ALA A 25 -29.66 -1.36 26.43
C ALA A 25 -28.87 -2.60 26.88
N THR A 26 -28.78 -2.76 28.20
CA THR A 26 -28.18 -3.88 28.92
C THR A 26 -28.99 -5.16 28.77
N ILE A 27 -28.36 -6.29 28.41
CA ILE A 27 -28.81 -7.62 28.84
C ILE A 27 -27.60 -8.43 29.33
N LYS A 28 -27.56 -8.61 30.66
CA LYS A 28 -26.85 -9.71 31.30
C LYS A 28 -27.65 -10.98 31.07
N ASN A 29 -27.00 -12.10 30.76
CA ASN A 29 -27.23 -13.35 31.47
C ASN A 29 -25.97 -14.22 31.43
N LYS A 30 -25.66 -14.76 32.60
CA LYS A 30 -24.54 -15.63 32.95
C LYS A 30 -25.16 -16.96 33.35
N GLU A 31 -24.73 -18.07 32.77
CA GLU A 31 -24.75 -19.37 33.45
C GLU A 31 -23.71 -20.31 32.79
N GLU A 32 -22.70 -20.65 33.58
CA GLU A 32 -21.81 -21.81 33.40
C GLU A 32 -22.60 -23.08 33.75
N VAL A 33 -22.37 -24.19 33.04
CA VAL A 33 -22.26 -25.54 33.65
C VAL A 33 -21.32 -26.44 32.82
N GLU A 34 -20.23 -26.83 33.49
CA GLU A 34 -19.45 -28.09 33.49
C GLU A 34 -19.46 -29.07 32.29
N SER A 35 -18.28 -29.17 31.67
CA SER A 35 -17.42 -30.38 31.54
C SER A 35 -17.93 -31.69 32.15
N ASP A 36 -18.12 -32.73 31.33
CA ASP A 36 -17.28 -33.95 31.39
C ASP A 36 -17.58 -35.01 30.32
N THR A 37 -16.52 -35.72 29.94
CA THR A 37 -16.40 -37.09 29.40
C THR A 37 -16.42 -37.41 27.89
N VAL A 38 -15.28 -38.04 27.55
CA VAL A 38 -14.82 -38.74 26.34
C VAL A 38 -15.63 -40.01 26.03
N ALA A 39 -15.94 -40.24 24.75
CA ALA A 39 -15.96 -41.58 24.16
C ALA A 39 -15.82 -41.51 22.63
N THR A 40 -14.71 -42.08 22.13
CA THR A 40 -14.46 -42.46 20.74
C THR A 40 -15.44 -43.52 20.27
N ASP A 41 -16.02 -43.35 19.07
CA ASP A 41 -16.10 -44.43 18.09
C ASP A 41 -16.24 -43.89 16.67
N LYS A 42 -15.50 -44.53 15.75
CA LYS A 42 -15.43 -44.27 14.30
C LYS A 42 -16.73 -44.66 13.59
N ILE A 43 -16.82 -44.33 12.29
CA ILE A 43 -17.86 -44.62 11.27
C ILE A 43 -18.61 -43.29 10.97
N ASP A 44 -18.50 -42.62 9.83
CA ASP A 44 -18.25 -43.04 8.45
C ASP A 44 -17.61 -41.91 7.63
N GLU A 45 -16.98 -42.35 6.55
CA GLU A 45 -16.59 -41.65 5.33
C GLU A 45 -17.67 -40.67 4.83
N VAL A 46 -17.63 -39.45 5.36
CA VAL A 46 -18.19 -38.24 4.75
C VAL A 46 -17.08 -37.20 4.83
N VAL A 47 -15.98 -37.45 4.11
CA VAL A 47 -14.96 -36.41 3.88
C VAL A 47 -15.59 -35.43 2.89
N ALA A 48 -16.30 -34.48 3.47
CA ALA A 48 -16.45 -33.11 3.03
C ALA A 48 -16.54 -32.92 1.51
N GLU A 49 -17.67 -33.35 0.95
CA GLU A 49 -18.26 -32.71 -0.24
C GLU A 49 -18.87 -31.33 0.13
N GLN A 50 -18.48 -30.77 1.28
CA GLN A 50 -19.09 -29.62 1.96
C GLN A 50 -18.13 -28.42 2.10
N GLU A 51 -16.93 -28.48 1.51
CA GLU A 51 -16.01 -27.32 1.36
C GLU A 51 -15.97 -26.78 -0.08
N LYS A 52 -16.80 -27.31 -0.99
CA LYS A 52 -16.90 -26.79 -2.38
C LYS A 52 -17.93 -25.66 -2.57
N ASP A 53 -18.69 -25.36 -1.52
CA ASP A 53 -19.74 -24.33 -1.52
C ASP A 53 -19.28 -22.99 -0.90
N GLU A 54 -18.01 -22.86 -0.49
CA GLU A 54 -17.33 -21.55 -0.35
C GLU A 54 -16.78 -21.09 -1.72
N LEU A 55 -17.52 -21.36 -2.78
CA LEU A 55 -17.35 -20.75 -4.09
C LEU A 55 -17.41 -19.23 -3.93
N LEU A 56 -16.24 -18.58 -3.95
CA LEU A 56 -16.03 -17.21 -4.42
C LEU A 56 -17.17 -16.23 -4.10
N LEU A 57 -17.52 -16.12 -2.82
CA LEU A 57 -18.58 -15.21 -2.38
C LEU A 57 -18.00 -13.81 -2.30
N TRP A 58 -17.84 -13.20 -3.47
CA TRP A 58 -17.56 -11.79 -3.60
C TRP A 58 -18.81 -11.01 -3.99
N GLU A 59 -18.81 -9.72 -3.68
CA GLU A 59 -19.79 -8.76 -4.18
C GLU A 59 -19.04 -7.68 -4.94
N SER A 60 -19.60 -7.18 -6.04
CA SER A 60 -18.95 -6.13 -6.82
C SER A 60 -19.97 -5.13 -7.37
N SER A 61 -19.47 -3.98 -7.79
CA SER A 61 -20.24 -3.05 -8.62
C SER A 61 -20.55 -3.67 -9.99
N GLU A 62 -21.64 -3.21 -10.62
CA GLU A 62 -22.03 -3.64 -11.97
C GLU A 62 -20.96 -3.34 -13.04
N ASN A 63 -20.10 -2.36 -12.80
CA ASN A 63 -19.06 -1.92 -13.72
C ASN A 63 -17.66 -2.49 -13.42
N PHE A 64 -17.51 -3.37 -12.43
CA PHE A 64 -16.21 -3.94 -12.06
C PHE A 64 -15.59 -4.75 -13.19
N GLY A 65 -16.37 -5.63 -13.84
CA GLY A 65 -15.91 -6.40 -15.01
C GLY A 65 -15.51 -5.52 -16.19
N GLU A 66 -16.26 -4.44 -16.47
CA GLU A 66 -15.90 -3.47 -17.53
C GLU A 66 -14.59 -2.73 -17.21
N TRP A 67 -14.36 -2.39 -15.93
CA TRP A 67 -13.12 -1.76 -15.50
C TRP A 67 -11.91 -2.70 -15.71
N ILE A 68 -12.04 -4.00 -15.43
CA ILE A 68 -10.98 -4.99 -15.71
C ILE A 68 -10.66 -5.02 -17.20
N THR A 69 -11.68 -5.17 -18.06
CA THR A 69 -11.48 -5.24 -19.51
C THR A 69 -10.77 -3.99 -20.04
N LYS A 70 -11.18 -2.79 -19.62
CA LYS A 70 -10.53 -1.54 -20.02
C LYS A 70 -9.11 -1.40 -19.48
N SER A 71 -8.85 -1.91 -18.27
CA SER A 71 -7.50 -1.92 -17.70
C SER A 71 -6.56 -2.80 -18.52
N ILE A 72 -7.03 -3.96 -18.99
CA ILE A 72 -6.30 -4.82 -19.93
C ILE A 72 -6.05 -4.10 -21.25
N GLU A 73 -7.06 -3.43 -21.82
CA GLU A 73 -6.91 -2.64 -23.05
C GLU A 73 -5.83 -1.55 -22.91
N ILE A 74 -5.74 -0.89 -21.75
CA ILE A 74 -4.66 0.08 -21.45
C ILE A 74 -3.29 -0.61 -21.44
N LEU A 75 -3.17 -1.78 -20.81
CA LEU A 75 -1.88 -2.48 -20.70
C LEU A 75 -1.39 -3.04 -22.03
N GLU A 76 -2.29 -3.57 -22.85
CA GLU A 76 -1.98 -4.23 -24.11
C GLU A 76 -1.93 -3.26 -25.30
N GLY A 77 -2.72 -2.19 -25.25
CA GLY A 77 -2.85 -1.20 -26.32
C GLY A 77 -1.78 -0.11 -26.31
N ASP A 78 -1.84 0.75 -27.32
CA ASP A 78 -1.10 2.01 -27.35
C ASP A 78 -1.85 3.04 -26.50
N LEU A 79 -1.17 3.64 -25.53
CA LEU A 79 -1.75 4.72 -24.72
C LEU A 79 -1.62 6.04 -25.51
N ASP A 80 -2.74 6.76 -25.67
CA ASP A 80 -2.78 8.08 -26.34
C ASP A 80 -2.25 9.19 -25.41
N ASP A 81 -0.99 9.05 -25.00
CA ASP A 81 -0.28 10.02 -24.18
C ASP A 81 0.90 10.62 -24.96
N PRO A 82 0.90 11.94 -25.24
CA PRO A 82 1.97 12.57 -26.00
C PRO A 82 3.34 12.50 -25.31
N ARG A 83 3.39 12.26 -23.99
CA ARG A 83 4.63 12.08 -23.23
C ARG A 83 5.37 10.80 -23.65
N ILE A 84 4.68 9.77 -24.13
CA ILE A 84 5.31 8.54 -24.65
C ILE A 84 6.17 8.84 -25.87
N GLU A 85 5.65 9.55 -26.87
CA GLU A 85 6.43 9.94 -28.04
C GLU A 85 7.58 10.89 -27.66
N GLN A 86 7.33 11.82 -26.74
CA GLN A 86 8.34 12.79 -26.28
C GLN A 86 9.50 12.13 -25.52
N SER A 87 9.23 11.06 -24.77
CA SER A 87 10.26 10.23 -24.12
C SER A 87 11.03 9.33 -25.10
N GLY A 88 10.73 9.39 -26.40
CA GLY A 88 11.32 8.47 -27.37
C GLY A 88 10.80 7.04 -27.26
N ASN A 89 9.61 6.84 -26.67
CA ASN A 89 9.01 5.55 -26.33
C ASN A 89 9.85 4.77 -25.31
N ASP A 90 10.29 5.44 -24.24
CA ASP A 90 10.94 4.77 -23.11
C ASP A 90 9.99 3.72 -22.51
N GLU A 91 10.46 2.48 -22.41
CA GLU A 91 9.60 1.35 -22.03
C GLU A 91 9.14 1.43 -20.58
N GLY A 92 10.03 1.79 -19.65
CA GLY A 92 9.70 1.90 -18.23
C GLY A 92 8.71 3.03 -17.99
N PHE A 93 8.94 4.18 -18.59
CA PHE A 93 8.02 5.31 -18.51
C PHE A 93 6.65 4.98 -19.11
N THR A 94 6.62 4.20 -20.18
CA THR A 94 5.35 3.68 -20.74
C THR A 94 4.63 2.76 -19.74
N TYR A 95 5.34 1.93 -18.97
CA TYR A 95 4.72 1.07 -17.95
C TYR A 95 4.13 1.91 -16.81
N TYR A 96 4.89 2.90 -16.32
CA TYR A 96 4.43 3.86 -15.32
C TYR A 96 3.15 4.58 -15.79
N LEU A 97 3.15 5.20 -16.97
CA LEU A 97 1.98 5.93 -17.48
C LEU A 97 0.75 5.05 -17.65
N LYS A 98 0.94 3.78 -18.04
CA LYS A 98 -0.16 2.82 -18.12
C LYS A 98 -0.71 2.45 -16.75
N SER A 99 0.15 2.31 -15.74
CA SER A 99 -0.30 2.06 -14.37
C SER A 99 -1.10 3.24 -13.80
N GLU A 100 -0.68 4.47 -14.09
CA GLU A 100 -1.41 5.69 -13.73
C GLU A 100 -2.77 5.78 -14.44
N ALA A 101 -2.82 5.50 -15.75
CA ALA A 101 -4.07 5.50 -16.49
C ALA A 101 -5.10 4.49 -15.92
N ILE A 102 -4.66 3.35 -15.38
CA ILE A 102 -5.54 2.39 -14.70
C ILE A 102 -6.06 2.96 -13.37
N SER A 103 -5.19 3.64 -12.60
CA SER A 103 -5.58 4.34 -11.37
C SER A 103 -6.62 5.44 -11.64
N GLU A 104 -6.40 6.26 -12.67
CA GLU A 104 -7.36 7.28 -13.12
C GLU A 104 -8.69 6.66 -13.57
N LEU A 105 -8.63 5.57 -14.35
CA LEU A 105 -9.81 4.84 -14.78
C LEU A 105 -10.62 4.31 -13.58
N LYS A 106 -9.94 3.80 -12.55
CA LYS A 106 -10.57 3.37 -11.29
C LYS A 106 -11.28 4.54 -10.60
N LEU A 107 -10.67 5.73 -10.56
CA LEU A 107 -11.31 6.93 -9.99
C LEU A 107 -12.52 7.41 -10.80
N GLU A 108 -12.45 7.33 -12.13
CA GLU A 108 -13.55 7.70 -13.03
C GLU A 108 -14.74 6.74 -12.89
N MET A 109 -14.47 5.44 -12.98
CA MET A 109 -15.50 4.40 -12.97
C MET A 109 -16.01 4.10 -11.56
N ARG A 110 -15.20 4.35 -10.52
CA ARG A 110 -15.47 3.98 -9.12
C ARG A 110 -15.91 2.52 -8.97
N PRO A 111 -15.20 1.56 -9.58
CA PRO A 111 -15.54 0.17 -9.42
C PRO A 111 -15.26 -0.23 -7.97
N TRP A 112 -16.08 -1.10 -7.40
CA TRP A 112 -15.84 -1.64 -6.07
C TRP A 112 -16.01 -3.16 -6.10
N VAL A 113 -15.27 -3.83 -5.24
CA VAL A 113 -15.37 -5.27 -5.04
C VAL A 113 -15.05 -5.61 -3.59
N GLU A 114 -15.75 -6.58 -3.04
CA GLU A 114 -15.62 -7.06 -1.68
C GLU A 114 -15.57 -8.58 -1.68
N GLY A 115 -14.67 -9.13 -0.88
CA GLY A 115 -14.44 -10.57 -0.81
C GLY A 115 -12.98 -10.79 -0.46
N LYS A 116 -12.69 -11.80 0.37
CA LYS A 116 -11.35 -11.96 0.94
C LYS A 116 -10.28 -12.14 -0.15
N THR A 117 -10.44 -13.15 -1.00
CA THR A 117 -9.44 -13.52 -2.02
C THR A 117 -9.29 -12.46 -3.10
N ILE A 118 -10.39 -11.86 -3.57
CA ILE A 118 -10.30 -10.76 -4.53
C ILE A 118 -9.82 -9.46 -3.92
N GLY A 119 -10.08 -9.23 -2.64
CA GLY A 119 -9.47 -8.14 -1.89
C GLY A 119 -7.95 -8.27 -1.88
N GLU A 120 -7.43 -9.48 -1.67
CA GLU A 120 -5.99 -9.77 -1.76
C GLU A 120 -5.45 -9.54 -3.19
N ASP A 121 -6.18 -9.96 -4.23
CA ASP A 121 -5.79 -9.68 -5.62
C ASP A 121 -5.78 -8.18 -5.95
N MET A 122 -6.75 -7.42 -5.44
CA MET A 122 -6.80 -5.98 -5.62
C MET A 122 -5.68 -5.25 -4.87
N LYS A 123 -5.30 -5.73 -3.68
CA LYS A 123 -4.11 -5.23 -2.96
C LYS A 123 -2.85 -5.49 -3.78
N ASN A 124 -2.70 -6.68 -4.35
CA ASN A 124 -1.58 -7.02 -5.21
C ASN A 124 -1.53 -6.15 -6.47
N LEU A 125 -2.68 -5.82 -7.08
CA LEU A 125 -2.72 -4.88 -8.21
C LEU A 125 -2.22 -3.49 -7.81
N VAL A 126 -2.73 -2.94 -6.70
CA VAL A 126 -2.32 -1.62 -6.20
C VAL A 126 -0.82 -1.60 -5.90
N MET A 127 -0.30 -2.66 -5.27
CA MET A 127 1.12 -2.82 -5.01
C MET A 127 1.95 -2.76 -6.30
N LEU A 128 1.56 -3.50 -7.34
CA LEU A 128 2.26 -3.49 -8.63
C LEU A 128 2.25 -2.12 -9.31
N GLN A 129 1.16 -1.36 -9.19
CA GLN A 129 1.10 0.03 -9.66
C GLN A 129 2.06 0.92 -8.88
N SER A 130 2.07 0.83 -7.55
CA SER A 130 2.99 1.58 -6.68
C SER A 130 4.45 1.28 -6.99
N ILE A 131 4.79 0.02 -7.26
CA ILE A 131 6.16 -0.38 -7.64
C ILE A 131 6.56 0.26 -8.98
N LEU A 132 5.66 0.32 -9.95
CA LEU A 132 5.94 0.98 -11.23
C LEU A 132 6.15 2.49 -11.08
N GLY A 133 5.35 3.16 -10.24
CA GLY A 133 5.55 4.56 -9.88
C GLY A 133 6.90 4.78 -9.20
N HIS A 134 7.16 3.98 -8.17
CA HIS A 134 8.39 4.05 -7.40
C HIS A 134 9.64 3.83 -8.26
N LEU A 135 9.67 2.78 -9.08
CA LEU A 135 10.84 2.49 -9.93
C LEU A 135 11.05 3.58 -10.99
N GLN A 136 9.99 4.23 -11.46
CA GLN A 136 10.14 5.42 -12.31
C GLN A 136 10.74 6.59 -11.53
N PHE A 137 10.33 6.80 -10.28
CA PHE A 137 10.97 7.78 -9.40
C PHE A 137 12.47 7.52 -9.26
N VAL A 138 12.90 6.31 -8.86
CA VAL A 138 14.33 5.99 -8.67
C VAL A 138 15.15 6.26 -9.92
N ARG A 139 14.61 5.94 -11.10
CA ARG A 139 15.30 6.23 -12.38
C ARG A 139 15.57 7.71 -12.61
N THR A 140 14.83 8.59 -11.93
CA THR A 140 14.86 10.04 -12.12
C THR A 140 15.29 10.83 -10.89
N SER A 141 15.46 10.19 -9.73
CA SER A 141 15.77 10.82 -8.43
C SER A 141 17.08 11.61 -8.44
N HIS A 142 18.04 11.23 -9.27
CA HIS A 142 19.30 11.97 -9.43
C HIS A 142 19.16 13.29 -10.21
N LEU A 143 17.99 13.58 -10.78
CA LEU A 143 17.69 14.77 -11.59
C LEU A 143 16.81 15.80 -10.88
N GLY A 144 16.17 15.42 -9.78
CA GLY A 144 15.31 16.24 -8.95
C GLY A 144 15.07 15.53 -7.61
N TYR A 145 15.11 16.28 -6.52
CA TYR A 145 15.08 15.70 -5.18
C TYR A 145 13.68 15.20 -4.79
N SER A 146 12.61 15.61 -5.49
CA SER A 146 11.21 15.45 -5.05
C SER A 146 10.30 14.88 -6.13
N GLY A 147 10.85 14.10 -7.06
CA GLY A 147 10.07 13.49 -8.14
C GLY A 147 9.67 14.45 -9.26
N GLU A 148 10.16 15.70 -9.26
CA GLU A 148 9.85 16.65 -10.35
C GLU A 148 10.36 16.17 -11.71
N ALA A 149 11.30 15.23 -11.70
CA ALA A 149 11.88 14.61 -12.88
C ALA A 149 11.15 13.34 -13.36
N ILE A 150 10.20 12.77 -12.61
CA ILE A 150 9.47 11.53 -12.93
C ILE A 150 8.90 11.58 -14.35
N GLU A 151 8.32 12.73 -14.71
CA GLU A 151 7.66 12.97 -15.99
C GLU A 151 8.34 14.04 -16.86
N ALA A 152 9.53 14.51 -16.46
CA ALA A 152 10.28 15.53 -17.19
C ALA A 152 10.91 14.94 -18.46
N VAL A 153 10.08 14.70 -19.49
CA VAL A 153 10.47 14.06 -20.75
C VAL A 153 11.58 14.80 -21.50
N GLU A 154 11.80 16.09 -21.23
CA GLU A 154 12.96 16.83 -21.74
C GLU A 154 14.30 16.37 -21.15
N LEU A 155 14.26 15.62 -20.04
CA LEU A 155 15.43 15.04 -19.35
C LEU A 155 15.59 13.54 -19.64
N VAL A 156 14.80 12.95 -20.55
CA VAL A 156 14.78 11.50 -20.79
C VAL A 156 16.15 10.89 -21.11
N GLU A 157 17.04 11.64 -21.78
CA GLU A 157 18.40 11.17 -22.08
C GLU A 157 19.29 10.98 -20.83
N GLN A 158 18.84 11.49 -19.67
CA GLN A 158 19.53 11.39 -18.39
C GLN A 158 18.86 10.38 -17.45
N TRP A 159 17.65 9.90 -17.74
CA TRP A 159 17.01 8.87 -16.92
C TRP A 159 17.87 7.61 -16.86
N GLU A 160 17.89 6.96 -15.70
CA GLU A 160 18.51 5.65 -15.60
C GLU A 160 17.75 4.61 -16.44
N GLN A 161 18.42 3.51 -16.75
CA GLN A 161 17.81 2.44 -17.55
C GLN A 161 16.62 1.82 -16.80
N THR A 162 15.63 1.34 -17.55
CA THR A 162 14.53 0.56 -16.97
C THR A 162 15.07 -0.68 -16.25
N PRO A 163 14.86 -0.81 -14.94
CA PRO A 163 15.31 -1.98 -14.19
C PRO A 163 14.46 -3.22 -14.54
N ASP A 164 15.01 -4.42 -14.34
CA ASP A 164 14.33 -5.67 -14.70
C ASP A 164 13.08 -5.89 -13.82
N GLU A 165 13.11 -5.40 -12.59
CA GLU A 165 12.03 -5.36 -11.62
C GLU A 165 10.80 -4.62 -12.20
N MET A 166 11.01 -3.52 -12.92
CA MET A 166 9.91 -2.76 -13.53
C MET A 166 9.24 -3.53 -14.67
N ARG A 167 10.02 -4.29 -15.45
CA ARG A 167 9.49 -5.19 -16.49
C ARG A 167 8.71 -6.34 -15.87
N GLU A 168 9.22 -6.89 -14.79
CA GLU A 168 8.56 -7.94 -14.05
C GLU A 168 7.23 -7.43 -13.45
N ALA A 169 7.19 -6.21 -12.92
CA ALA A 169 5.99 -5.65 -12.28
C ALA A 169 4.88 -5.48 -13.31
N ASN A 170 5.22 -4.91 -14.46
CA ASN A 170 4.31 -4.79 -15.59
C ASN A 170 3.84 -6.17 -16.11
N LYS A 171 4.71 -7.18 -16.12
CA LYS A 171 4.34 -8.55 -16.50
C LYS A 171 3.31 -9.14 -15.54
N TYR A 172 3.55 -9.07 -14.23
CA TYR A 172 2.61 -9.61 -13.24
C TYR A 172 1.30 -8.82 -13.20
N MET A 173 1.34 -7.50 -13.40
CA MET A 173 0.13 -6.68 -13.50
C MET A 173 -0.76 -7.13 -14.67
N LYS A 174 -0.18 -7.45 -15.84
CA LYS A 174 -0.91 -8.03 -16.98
C LYS A 174 -1.50 -9.40 -16.66
N GLN A 175 -0.70 -10.28 -16.04
CA GLN A 175 -1.14 -11.63 -15.69
C GLN A 175 -2.27 -11.61 -14.66
N LEU A 176 -2.18 -10.74 -13.66
CA LEU A 176 -3.18 -10.59 -12.61
C LEU A 176 -4.49 -10.04 -13.15
N LEU A 177 -4.47 -8.99 -13.98
CA LEU A 177 -5.69 -8.49 -14.62
C LEU A 177 -6.32 -9.49 -15.57
N HIS A 178 -5.52 -10.26 -16.31
CA HIS A 178 -6.02 -11.35 -17.14
C HIS A 178 -6.72 -12.44 -16.30
N ASP A 179 -6.09 -12.89 -15.21
CA ASP A 179 -6.70 -13.91 -14.33
C ASP A 179 -7.98 -13.36 -13.65
N LEU A 180 -8.01 -12.07 -13.29
CA LEU A 180 -9.23 -11.41 -12.81
C LEU A 180 -10.33 -11.33 -13.89
N ASP A 181 -9.97 -11.10 -15.16
CA ASP A 181 -10.93 -11.13 -16.28
C ASP A 181 -11.54 -12.52 -16.43
N ILE A 182 -10.72 -13.59 -16.33
CA ILE A 182 -11.22 -14.96 -16.33
C ILE A 182 -12.19 -15.19 -15.16
N ALA A 183 -11.82 -14.75 -13.96
CA ALA A 183 -12.65 -14.95 -12.78
C ALA A 183 -13.98 -14.18 -12.83
N VAL A 184 -13.98 -12.95 -13.34
CA VAL A 184 -15.12 -12.02 -13.27
C VAL A 184 -15.98 -12.05 -14.54
N ASN A 185 -15.35 -12.04 -15.71
CA ASN A 185 -16.04 -11.89 -17.00
C ASN A 185 -16.25 -13.22 -17.72
N HIS A 186 -15.57 -14.28 -17.30
CA HIS A 186 -15.65 -15.61 -17.92
C HIS A 186 -16.07 -16.72 -16.93
N ASP A 187 -16.70 -16.36 -15.81
CA ASP A 187 -17.22 -17.31 -14.80
C ASP A 187 -16.15 -18.30 -14.30
N GLY A 188 -14.88 -17.89 -14.27
CA GLY A 188 -13.74 -18.74 -13.90
C GLY A 188 -13.29 -19.74 -14.98
N GLU A 189 -13.88 -19.71 -16.18
CA GLU A 189 -13.54 -20.61 -17.28
C GLU A 189 -12.53 -19.96 -18.24
N GLY A 190 -11.28 -20.43 -18.22
CA GLY A 190 -10.24 -19.95 -19.13
C GLY A 190 -8.87 -20.54 -18.85
N GLU A 191 -7.89 -20.23 -19.71
CA GLU A 191 -6.48 -20.43 -19.35
C GLU A 191 -6.09 -19.35 -18.33
N THR A 192 -5.30 -19.70 -17.32
CA THR A 192 -4.86 -18.76 -16.28
C THR A 192 -3.34 -18.77 -16.16
N TYR A 193 -2.78 -17.68 -15.67
CA TYR A 193 -1.36 -17.60 -15.32
C TYR A 193 -1.07 -18.15 -13.92
N GLY A 194 -2.09 -18.20 -13.06
CA GLY A 194 -2.03 -18.75 -11.71
C GLY A 194 -1.51 -17.74 -10.69
N VAL A 195 -1.71 -16.44 -10.91
CA VAL A 195 -1.15 -15.38 -10.05
C VAL A 195 -2.18 -14.74 -9.12
N THR A 196 -3.44 -15.22 -9.13
CA THR A 196 -4.52 -14.69 -8.30
C THR A 196 -4.92 -15.64 -7.17
N HIS A 197 -5.22 -15.07 -6.00
CA HIS A 197 -5.84 -15.76 -4.87
C HIS A 197 -7.25 -16.23 -5.21
N THR A 198 -7.99 -15.42 -5.97
CA THR A 198 -9.35 -15.74 -6.41
C THR A 198 -9.42 -17.09 -7.13
N LEU A 199 -8.50 -17.36 -8.06
CA LEU A 199 -8.52 -18.61 -8.82
C LEU A 199 -7.65 -19.71 -8.20
N ASP A 200 -7.27 -19.56 -6.93
CA ASP A 200 -6.37 -20.47 -6.20
C ASP A 200 -5.08 -20.75 -7.00
N GLY A 201 -4.44 -19.66 -7.45
CA GLY A 201 -3.29 -19.70 -8.33
C GLY A 201 -2.02 -20.25 -7.66
N ASP A 202 -1.31 -21.13 -8.35
CA ASP A 202 -0.09 -21.78 -7.83
C ASP A 202 1.15 -20.86 -7.80
N LYS A 203 1.08 -19.67 -8.40
CA LYS A 203 2.16 -18.68 -8.48
C LYS A 203 1.89 -17.40 -7.69
N VAL A 204 0.82 -17.35 -6.89
CA VAL A 204 0.54 -16.20 -6.00
C VAL A 204 1.75 -15.86 -5.14
N LEU A 205 2.32 -16.86 -4.44
CA LEU A 205 3.49 -16.66 -3.59
C LEU A 205 4.77 -16.34 -4.36
N GLU A 206 4.87 -16.74 -5.63
CA GLU A 206 6.00 -16.38 -6.49
C GLU A 206 5.95 -14.89 -6.80
N MET A 207 4.79 -14.41 -7.24
CA MET A 207 4.53 -12.99 -7.46
C MET A 207 4.80 -12.21 -6.18
N GLU A 208 4.13 -12.51 -5.07
CA GLU A 208 4.28 -11.73 -3.82
C GLU A 208 5.72 -11.69 -3.30
N LYS A 209 6.49 -12.77 -3.45
CA LYS A 209 7.90 -12.80 -3.03
C LYS A 209 8.82 -11.97 -3.92
N ALA A 210 8.50 -11.82 -5.21
CA ALA A 210 9.29 -11.01 -6.12
C ALA A 210 9.40 -9.56 -5.63
N TRP A 211 8.43 -9.09 -4.84
CA TRP A 211 8.37 -7.71 -4.32
C TRP A 211 8.51 -7.62 -2.80
N ASN A 212 8.02 -8.61 -2.03
CA ASN A 212 8.15 -8.64 -0.57
C ASN A 212 9.51 -9.16 -0.07
N GLY A 213 10.34 -9.74 -0.93
CA GLY A 213 11.57 -10.46 -0.54
C GLY A 213 12.82 -10.12 -1.34
N GLY A 214 12.76 -9.08 -2.17
CA GLY A 214 13.87 -8.64 -3.01
C GLY A 214 14.12 -7.16 -2.85
N ALA A 215 14.73 -6.77 -1.73
CA ALA A 215 15.52 -5.55 -1.56
C ALA A 215 15.15 -4.39 -2.50
N ILE A 216 13.93 -3.89 -2.38
CA ILE A 216 13.69 -2.47 -2.56
C ILE A 216 13.87 -1.93 -1.13
N PRO A 217 15.07 -1.42 -0.77
CA PRO A 217 15.23 -0.70 0.48
C PRO A 217 14.10 0.30 0.57
N ALA A 218 13.49 0.50 1.73
CA ALA A 218 12.38 1.42 1.78
C ALA A 218 12.79 2.90 1.58
N SER A 219 14.09 3.21 1.49
CA SER A 219 14.61 4.45 0.87
C SER A 219 14.31 4.53 -0.62
N ASP A 220 14.28 3.40 -1.30
CA ASP A 220 13.71 3.17 -2.63
C ASP A 220 12.20 2.83 -2.51
N LEU A 221 11.42 3.36 -1.57
CA LEU A 221 9.96 3.34 -1.66
C LEU A 221 9.47 4.77 -1.43
N GLU A 222 9.87 5.69 -2.31
CA GLU A 222 9.19 6.98 -2.39
C GLU A 222 7.75 6.78 -2.86
N ILE A 223 6.84 6.80 -1.88
CA ILE A 223 5.41 6.69 -2.04
C ILE A 223 4.87 8.10 -2.29
N GLU A 224 4.69 8.43 -3.57
CA GLU A 224 4.17 9.72 -4.06
C GLU A 224 2.76 10.08 -3.50
N PHE A 225 2.08 9.14 -2.85
CA PHE A 225 0.82 9.41 -2.15
C PHE A 225 0.94 10.33 -0.93
N PHE A 226 2.16 10.61 -0.42
CA PHE A 226 2.39 11.46 0.75
C PHE A 226 3.17 12.75 0.50
N THR A 227 3.65 12.99 -0.71
CA THR A 227 4.44 14.19 -1.05
C THR A 227 3.53 15.39 -1.36
N TYR A 228 2.80 15.87 -0.35
CA TYR A 228 2.11 17.16 -0.39
C TYR A 228 2.89 18.19 0.45
N GLY A 229 4.03 18.66 -0.07
CA GLY A 229 4.81 19.74 0.52
C GLY A 229 5.97 20.19 -0.38
N ASP A 230 5.86 21.40 -0.94
CA ASP A 230 6.78 22.01 -1.92
C ASP A 230 8.22 22.30 -1.42
N ASP A 231 8.62 21.85 -0.22
CA ASP A 231 9.96 22.06 0.32
C ASP A 231 10.41 20.78 1.05
N LEU A 232 11.35 20.00 0.47
CA LEU A 232 11.93 18.80 1.09
C LEU A 232 12.95 19.10 2.21
N ASP A 233 12.64 20.07 3.07
CA ASP A 233 13.36 20.19 4.31
C ASP A 233 12.64 19.29 5.32
N SER A 234 13.30 18.21 5.75
CA SER A 234 12.87 17.55 6.97
C SER A 234 12.74 18.62 8.07
N ASN A 235 11.68 18.54 8.87
CA ASN A 235 11.54 19.43 10.02
C ASN A 235 12.60 19.14 11.10
N TYR A 236 13.47 18.15 10.86
CA TYR A 236 14.49 17.64 11.74
C TYR A 236 15.88 17.93 11.16
N ASP A 237 16.76 18.48 12.01
CA ASP A 237 18.15 18.80 11.62
C ASP A 237 19.09 17.56 11.70
N SER A 238 18.59 16.40 12.13
CA SER A 238 19.36 15.15 12.33
C SER A 238 18.45 13.94 12.51
N LEU A 239 18.98 12.74 12.22
CA LEU A 239 18.28 11.47 12.46
C LEU A 239 17.93 11.30 13.95
N GLU A 240 18.82 11.73 14.84
CA GLU A 240 18.56 11.71 16.29
C GLU A 240 17.31 12.53 16.65
N SER A 241 17.19 13.75 16.13
CA SER A 241 16.02 14.59 16.42
C SER A 241 14.72 14.00 15.87
N PHE A 242 14.78 13.38 14.68
CA PHE A 242 13.65 12.69 14.07
C PHE A 242 13.19 11.49 14.92
N VAL A 243 14.09 10.54 15.21
CA VAL A 243 13.75 9.32 15.96
C VAL A 243 13.24 9.65 17.36
N ASN A 244 13.87 10.63 18.03
CA ASN A 244 13.44 11.04 19.37
C ASN A 244 12.04 11.66 19.37
N GLU A 245 11.73 12.51 18.39
CA GLU A 245 10.40 13.14 18.31
C GLU A 245 9.34 12.12 17.85
N LEU A 246 9.66 11.23 16.91
CA LEU A 246 8.80 10.12 16.50
C LEU A 246 8.46 9.22 17.69
N SER A 247 9.46 8.75 18.44
CA SER A 247 9.26 7.92 19.65
C SER A 247 8.42 8.63 20.71
N LYS A 248 8.73 9.92 20.98
CA LYS A 248 7.98 10.74 21.93
C LYS A 248 6.51 10.91 21.52
N ASN A 249 6.24 11.13 20.24
CA ASN A 249 4.87 11.30 19.75
C ASN A 249 4.14 9.95 19.62
N TRP A 250 4.87 8.86 19.40
CA TRP A 250 4.32 7.51 19.35
C TRP A 250 3.89 6.98 20.72
N ALA A 251 4.49 7.44 21.82
CA ALA A 251 4.12 7.02 23.17
C ALA A 251 2.62 7.20 23.47
N HIS A 252 1.99 6.22 24.13
CA HIS A 252 0.53 6.19 24.35
C HIS A 252 -0.01 7.41 25.13
N ASP A 253 0.81 8.02 25.99
CA ASP A 253 0.46 9.21 26.77
C ASP A 253 0.99 10.53 26.14
N SER A 254 1.45 10.49 24.88
CA SER A 254 1.96 11.67 24.19
C SER A 254 0.87 12.73 24.04
N GLN A 255 1.29 14.01 24.14
CA GLN A 255 0.37 15.12 23.87
C GLN A 255 -0.13 15.11 22.42
N PHE A 256 0.62 14.48 21.50
CA PHE A 256 0.21 14.32 20.12
C PHE A 256 -1.03 13.42 20.02
N ARG A 257 -1.01 12.24 20.66
CA ARG A 257 -2.13 11.30 20.68
C ARG A 257 -3.33 11.81 21.49
N VAL A 258 -3.12 12.51 22.61
CA VAL A 258 -4.21 13.07 23.43
C VAL A 258 -5.12 14.02 22.64
N ASN A 259 -4.59 14.70 21.62
CA ASN A 259 -5.33 15.66 20.81
C ASN A 259 -6.02 15.03 19.59
N GLN A 260 -5.88 13.72 19.38
CA GLN A 260 -6.38 12.99 18.21
C GLN A 260 -7.03 11.66 18.62
N MET A 261 -7.63 10.94 17.67
CA MET A 261 -7.92 9.52 17.86
C MET A 261 -6.62 8.75 17.66
N ASP A 262 -6.34 7.72 18.47
CA ASP A 262 -5.07 6.96 18.43
C ASP A 262 -4.71 6.52 17.01
N TYR A 263 -5.69 6.00 16.29
CA TYR A 263 -5.60 5.63 14.88
C TYR A 263 -5.06 6.75 13.98
N THR A 264 -5.70 7.93 14.04
CA THR A 264 -5.33 9.08 13.21
C THR A 264 -3.93 9.59 13.56
N ALA A 265 -3.57 9.55 14.83
CA ALA A 265 -2.23 9.94 15.26
C ALA A 265 -1.16 8.98 14.72
N GLU A 266 -1.42 7.67 14.78
CA GLU A 266 -0.51 6.65 14.24
C GLU A 266 -0.30 6.82 12.75
N MET A 267 -1.38 6.99 11.98
CA MET A 267 -1.28 7.20 10.54
C MET A 267 -0.48 8.45 10.19
N GLN A 268 -0.74 9.58 10.84
CA GLN A 268 0.04 10.81 10.60
C GLN A 268 1.53 10.64 10.94
N LEU A 269 1.86 9.93 12.01
CA LEU A 269 3.24 9.67 12.39
C LEU A 269 3.93 8.72 11.42
N VAL A 270 3.23 7.68 10.97
CA VAL A 270 3.72 6.73 9.97
C VAL A 270 4.00 7.44 8.64
N GLU A 271 3.02 8.19 8.13
CA GLU A 271 3.15 8.93 6.86
C GLU A 271 4.34 9.89 6.91
N GLN A 272 4.46 10.65 8.00
CA GLN A 272 5.59 11.57 8.20
C GLN A 272 6.93 10.82 8.33
N ALA A 273 6.95 9.69 9.02
CA ALA A 273 8.16 8.90 9.19
C ALA A 273 8.64 8.26 7.88
N LEU A 274 7.73 7.76 7.04
CA LEU A 274 8.07 7.23 5.72
C LEU A 274 8.84 8.26 4.89
N TYR A 275 8.40 9.51 4.98
CA TYR A 275 9.02 10.65 4.34
C TYR A 275 10.41 11.00 4.93
N ASP A 276 10.49 11.17 6.26
CA ASP A 276 11.72 11.63 6.91
C ASP A 276 12.84 10.58 6.89
N ILE A 277 12.52 9.27 6.82
CA ILE A 277 13.54 8.22 6.81
C ILE A 277 14.42 8.29 5.55
N ALA A 278 13.83 8.58 4.39
CA ALA A 278 14.60 8.75 3.14
C ALA A 278 15.61 9.90 3.24
N TYR A 279 15.25 10.99 3.94
CA TYR A 279 16.15 12.13 4.15
C TYR A 279 17.41 11.76 4.96
N PHE A 280 17.32 10.77 5.85
CA PHE A 280 18.41 10.36 6.75
C PHE A 280 19.17 9.11 6.31
N GLU A 281 19.05 8.67 5.04
CA GLU A 281 19.64 7.42 4.54
C GLU A 281 21.14 7.26 4.89
N ASN A 282 21.94 8.31 4.69
CA ASN A 282 23.38 8.29 5.00
C ASN A 282 23.65 8.09 6.51
N GLU A 283 22.89 8.78 7.38
CA GLU A 283 23.05 8.65 8.83
C GLU A 283 22.63 7.24 9.31
N ILE A 284 21.59 6.68 8.68
CA ILE A 284 21.10 5.32 8.94
C ILE A 284 22.17 4.29 8.55
N GLU A 285 22.78 4.44 7.37
CA GLU A 285 23.86 3.56 6.90
C GLU A 285 25.09 3.66 7.81
N GLU A 286 25.49 4.89 8.20
CA GLU A 286 26.63 5.11 9.10
C GLU A 286 26.44 4.46 10.48
N LEU A 287 25.21 4.40 10.97
CA LEU A 287 24.86 3.71 12.23
C LEU A 287 24.69 2.19 12.06
N GLY A 288 24.63 1.68 10.83
CA GLY A 288 24.42 0.27 10.54
C GLY A 288 23.00 -0.21 10.86
N LEU A 289 22.01 0.68 10.73
CA LEU A 289 20.60 0.43 11.08
C LEU A 289 19.67 0.27 9.86
N SER A 290 20.24 0.09 8.65
CA SER A 290 19.48 0.04 7.40
C SER A 290 18.40 -1.06 7.38
N GLU A 291 18.66 -2.21 8.01
CA GLU A 291 17.69 -3.31 8.08
C GLU A 291 16.47 -2.92 8.93
N GLN A 292 16.72 -2.35 10.11
CA GLN A 292 15.68 -1.96 11.07
C GLN A 292 14.83 -0.81 10.54
N PHE A 293 15.45 0.18 9.89
CA PHE A 293 14.71 1.26 9.24
C PHE A 293 13.94 0.78 8.02
N GLY A 294 14.48 -0.18 7.27
CA GLY A 294 13.75 -0.87 6.18
C GLY A 294 12.50 -1.58 6.71
N ASP A 295 12.61 -2.32 7.80
CA ASP A 295 11.47 -2.99 8.46
C ASP A 295 10.44 -1.98 8.99
N LEU A 296 10.90 -0.85 9.53
CA LEU A 296 10.04 0.22 10.05
C LEU A 296 9.23 0.85 8.92
N GLN A 297 9.88 1.22 7.82
CA GLN A 297 9.20 1.79 6.65
C GLN A 297 8.27 0.78 5.99
N GLN A 298 8.68 -0.48 5.82
CA GLN A 298 7.81 -1.53 5.28
C GLN A 298 6.54 -1.70 6.13
N THR A 299 6.69 -1.73 7.46
CA THR A 299 5.55 -1.81 8.37
C THR A 299 4.67 -0.56 8.30
N GLY A 300 5.26 0.63 8.19
CA GLY A 300 4.52 1.87 7.99
C GLY A 300 3.74 1.90 6.68
N PHE A 301 4.34 1.41 5.60
CA PHE A 301 3.66 1.29 4.31
C PHE A 301 2.50 0.30 4.37
N GLU A 302 2.68 -0.85 5.05
CA GLU A 302 1.60 -1.79 5.31
C GLU A 302 0.45 -1.13 6.08
N MET A 303 0.73 -0.26 7.07
CA MET A 303 -0.31 0.47 7.80
C MET A 303 -1.11 1.38 6.86
N VAL A 304 -0.41 2.16 6.03
CA VAL A 304 -1.04 3.03 5.02
C VAL A 304 -1.92 2.26 4.06
N VAL A 305 -1.38 1.19 3.46
CA VAL A 305 -2.10 0.46 2.40
C VAL A 305 -3.36 -0.20 2.97
N ASN A 306 -3.34 -0.59 4.24
CA ASN A 306 -4.48 -1.20 4.91
C ASN A 306 -5.44 -0.18 5.56
N ASP A 307 -5.12 1.11 5.65
CA ASP A 307 -6.05 2.19 6.09
C ASP A 307 -7.21 2.37 5.11
N TYR A 308 -6.95 2.23 3.80
CA TYR A 308 -7.95 2.47 2.75
C TYR A 308 -9.17 1.53 2.76
N ASP A 309 -9.17 0.47 3.58
CA ASP A 309 -10.33 -0.39 3.78
C ASP A 309 -10.84 -0.22 5.22
N ASP A 310 -11.86 0.64 5.38
CA ASP A 310 -12.54 1.13 6.62
C ASP A 310 -12.97 0.03 7.66
N ARG A 311 -12.56 -1.23 7.49
CA ARG A 311 -13.17 -2.40 8.12
C ARG A 311 -12.23 -3.33 8.88
N ASP A 312 -10.90 -3.18 8.80
CA ASP A 312 -9.99 -4.08 9.53
C ASP A 312 -9.08 -3.35 10.53
N THR A 313 -9.71 -2.83 11.60
CA THR A 313 -8.99 -2.28 12.77
C THR A 313 -8.02 -3.27 13.40
N LYS A 314 -8.21 -4.59 13.20
CA LYS A 314 -7.37 -5.61 13.82
C LYS A 314 -6.00 -5.70 13.14
N ILE A 315 -5.96 -5.61 11.81
CA ILE A 315 -4.70 -5.56 11.07
C ILE A 315 -3.92 -4.29 11.43
N HIS A 316 -4.60 -3.14 11.51
CA HIS A 316 -3.97 -1.90 11.95
C HIS A 316 -3.35 -2.03 13.35
N ASP A 317 -4.09 -2.55 14.33
CA ASP A 317 -3.59 -2.75 15.69
C ASP A 317 -2.34 -3.65 15.71
N GLU A 318 -2.33 -4.72 14.91
CA GLU A 318 -1.17 -5.63 14.79
C GLU A 318 0.04 -4.94 14.18
N LEU A 319 -0.16 -4.14 13.13
CA LEU A 319 0.90 -3.38 12.47
C LEU A 319 1.43 -2.24 13.34
N ALA A 320 0.57 -1.54 14.09
CA ALA A 320 0.97 -0.49 15.02
C ALA A 320 1.85 -1.05 16.15
N VAL A 321 1.52 -2.24 16.68
CA VAL A 321 2.36 -2.94 17.67
C VAL A 321 3.71 -3.31 17.06
N LYS A 322 3.72 -3.89 15.84
CA LYS A 322 4.95 -4.25 15.12
C LYS A 322 5.82 -3.01 14.88
N TYR A 323 5.22 -1.89 14.46
CA TYR A 323 5.90 -0.62 14.24
C TYR A 323 6.57 -0.11 15.52
N GLU A 324 5.87 -0.16 16.65
CA GLU A 324 6.41 0.21 17.96
C GLU A 324 7.59 -0.68 18.38
N GLU A 325 7.48 -1.99 18.15
CA GLU A 325 8.54 -2.96 18.47
C GLU A 325 9.82 -2.67 17.65
N ILE A 326 9.68 -2.39 16.35
CA ILE A 326 10.82 -2.03 15.50
C ILE A 326 11.45 -0.71 15.96
N LEU A 327 10.64 0.30 16.27
CA LEU A 327 11.14 1.60 16.76
C LEU A 327 11.93 1.45 18.07
N LYS A 328 11.52 0.54 18.97
CA LYS A 328 12.29 0.21 20.18
C LYS A 328 13.63 -0.43 19.85
N VAL A 329 13.66 -1.38 18.91
CA VAL A 329 14.91 -2.02 18.46
C VAL A 329 15.88 -0.99 17.89
N ILE A 330 15.40 -0.06 17.05
CA ILE A 330 16.21 1.05 16.50
C ILE A 330 16.86 1.85 17.63
N ILE A 331 16.08 2.23 18.65
CA ILE A 331 16.59 2.99 19.80
C ILE A 331 17.65 2.20 20.58
N GLU A 332 17.38 0.92 20.88
CA GLU A 332 18.28 0.04 21.64
C GLU A 332 19.61 -0.20 20.89
N GLU A 333 19.56 -0.44 19.57
CA GLU A 333 20.73 -0.76 18.75
C GLU A 333 21.53 0.47 18.31
N SER A 334 20.96 1.67 18.49
CA SER A 334 21.65 2.95 18.22
C SER A 334 22.87 3.22 19.12
N ASN A 335 23.14 2.35 20.10
CA ASN A 335 24.21 2.50 21.08
C ASN A 335 24.16 3.83 21.86
N GLY A 336 22.94 4.32 22.12
CA GLY A 336 22.69 5.56 22.85
C GLY A 336 22.76 6.82 21.97
N ALA A 337 22.70 6.69 20.65
CA ALA A 337 22.48 7.83 19.75
C ALA A 337 21.04 8.35 19.86
N PHE A 338 20.08 7.50 20.23
CA PHE A 338 18.68 7.88 20.43
C PHE A 338 18.26 7.73 21.90
N LYS A 339 17.24 8.47 22.31
CA LYS A 339 16.69 8.45 23.68
C LYS A 339 15.56 7.44 23.80
N ASP A 340 15.51 6.76 24.94
CA ASP A 340 14.43 5.82 25.26
C ASP A 340 13.07 6.51 25.40
N PHE A 341 12.00 5.76 25.06
CA PHE A 341 10.58 6.14 25.16
C PHE A 341 10.18 6.77 26.51
N GLU A 342 10.87 6.41 27.60
CA GLU A 342 10.51 6.85 28.96
C GLU A 342 11.27 8.09 29.45
N SER A 343 12.19 8.65 28.66
CA SER A 343 13.02 9.81 29.09
C SER A 343 12.36 11.16 28.82
N GLY A 344 11.10 11.30 29.23
CA GLY A 344 10.41 12.59 29.28
C GLY A 344 10.86 13.41 30.48
N ASP A 345 11.95 14.17 30.32
CA ASP A 345 12.32 15.30 31.21
C ASP A 345 12.13 16.65 30.49
#